data_AF-A0A1H7KDF6-F1
#
_entry.id   AF-A0A1H7KDF6-F1
#
_cell.length_a   1.000
_cell.length_b   1.000
_cell.length_c   1.000
_cell.angle_alpha   90.00
_cell.angle_beta   90.00
_cell.angle_gamma   90.00
#
_symmetry.space_group_name_H-M   'P 1'
#
loop_
_entity.id
_entity.type
_entity.pdbx_description
1 polymer ?
#
loop_
_entity_poly.entity_id
_entity_poly.type
_entity_poly.pdbx_seq_one_letter_code
_entity_poly.pdbx_strand_id
1 'polypeptide(L)'
;MIDWNHVQQLRVEIGADAFDEVVDLFLDEVDAAIGRLRDLPDGHDPEEQLHFLRGSALNLGFSEFSGLCHQGEIAAASGQGDAVDLTGLLRCYEASRTAFMEGLRQARENPGQGRVGVG
;
A
#
# COMPACT_ATOMS: atom_id res chain seq x y z
N MET A 1 1.65 1.15 9.63
CA MET A 1 0.62 0.42 8.86
C MET A 1 -0.25 1.34 7.98
N ILE A 2 -1.17 2.18 8.49
CA ILE A 2 -2.00 3.08 7.66
C ILE A 2 -2.12 4.49 8.26
N ASP A 3 -1.82 5.53 7.48
CA ASP A 3 -2.08 6.93 7.80
C ASP A 3 -3.53 7.31 7.44
N TRP A 4 -4.43 7.12 8.41
CA TRP A 4 -5.84 7.44 8.23
C TRP A 4 -6.13 8.94 8.08
N ASN A 5 -5.27 9.83 8.58
CA ASN A 5 -5.46 11.27 8.37
C ASN A 5 -5.28 11.59 6.89
N HIS A 6 -4.27 11.01 6.25
CA HIS A 6 -4.06 11.13 4.80
C HIS A 6 -5.24 10.58 4.00
N VAL A 7 -5.74 9.39 4.36
CA VAL A 7 -6.90 8.76 3.69
C VAL A 7 -8.14 9.65 3.78
N GLN A 8 -8.41 10.24 4.95
CA GLN A 8 -9.54 11.15 5.13
C GLN A 8 -9.38 12.44 4.31
N GLN A 9 -8.17 12.98 4.25
CA GLN A 9 -7.86 14.15 3.42
C GLN A 9 -8.10 13.85 1.94
N LEU A 10 -7.62 12.71 1.44
CA LEU A 10 -7.87 12.26 0.06
C LEU A 10 -9.35 12.09 -0.25
N ARG A 11 -10.11 11.51 0.69
CA ARG A 11 -11.57 11.37 0.56
C ARG A 11 -12.28 12.72 0.43
N VAL A 12 -11.82 13.73 1.16
CA VAL A 12 -12.35 15.10 1.05
C VAL A 12 -11.98 15.73 -0.29
N GLU A 13 -10.74 15.55 -0.75
CA GLU A 13 -10.22 16.14 -1.99
C GLU A 13 -10.86 15.52 -3.25
N ILE A 14 -10.99 14.19 -3.29
CA ILE A 14 -11.60 13.45 -4.40
C ILE A 14 -13.14 13.56 -4.36
N GLY A 15 -13.69 13.72 -3.15
CA GLY A 15 -15.12 13.67 -2.89
C GLY A 15 -15.58 12.25 -2.54
N ALA A 16 -16.48 12.15 -1.55
CA ALA A 16 -16.89 10.88 -0.96
C ALA A 16 -17.53 9.89 -1.97
N ASP A 17 -18.21 10.40 -2.99
CA ASP A 17 -18.91 9.57 -3.99
C ASP A 17 -17.94 8.96 -5.00
N ALA A 18 -16.86 9.69 -5.36
CA ALA A 18 -15.85 9.23 -6.32
C ALA A 18 -14.70 8.47 -5.64
N PHE A 19 -14.49 8.68 -4.33
CA PHE A 19 -13.38 8.10 -3.60
C PHE A 19 -13.39 6.57 -3.60
N ASP A 20 -14.55 5.95 -3.36
CA ASP A 20 -14.67 4.49 -3.30
C ASP A 20 -14.28 3.87 -4.67
N GLU A 21 -14.70 4.46 -5.80
CA GLU A 21 -14.33 3.99 -7.16
C GLU A 21 -12.83 4.16 -7.47
N VAL A 22 -12.25 5.30 -7.09
CA VAL A 22 -10.82 5.57 -7.31
C VAL A 22 -9.96 4.62 -6.48
N VAL A 23 -10.36 4.34 -5.23
CA VAL A 23 -9.68 3.38 -4.36
C VAL A 23 -9.70 1.99 -4.95
N ASP A 24 -10.84 1.52 -5.45
CA ASP A 24 -10.95 0.17 -6.03
C ASP A 24 -10.03 0.03 -7.25
N LEU A 25 -10.05 1.00 -8.18
CA LEU A 25 -9.16 1.01 -9.34
C LEU A 25 -7.68 1.00 -8.95
N PHE A 26 -7.33 1.75 -7.91
CA PHE A 26 -5.96 1.84 -7.44
C PHE A 26 -5.50 0.55 -6.75
N LEU A 27 -6.37 -0.07 -5.95
CA LEU A 27 -6.08 -1.36 -5.31
C LEU A 27 -5.89 -2.46 -6.35
N ASP A 28 -6.68 -2.48 -7.42
CA ASP A 28 -6.51 -3.42 -8.53
C ASP A 28 -5.14 -3.27 -9.21
N GLU A 29 -4.66 -2.04 -9.39
CA GLU A 29 -3.35 -1.78 -9.98
C GLU A 29 -2.20 -2.24 -9.06
N VAL A 30 -2.33 -1.99 -7.75
CA VAL A 30 -1.37 -2.47 -6.76
C VAL A 30 -1.38 -3.99 -6.66
N ASP A 31 -2.55 -4.63 -6.66
CA ASP A 31 -2.71 -6.09 -6.66
C ASP A 31 -2.02 -6.70 -7.91
N ALA A 32 -2.15 -6.06 -9.07
CA ALA A 32 -1.46 -6.50 -10.28
C ALA A 32 0.08 -6.36 -10.17
N ALA A 33 0.57 -5.27 -9.59
CA ALA A 33 2.01 -5.09 -9.33
C ALA A 33 2.56 -6.10 -8.31
N ILE A 34 1.78 -6.40 -7.27
CA ILE A 34 2.08 -7.45 -6.30
C ILE A 34 2.16 -8.82 -6.97
N GLY A 35 1.26 -9.11 -7.92
CA GLY A 35 1.32 -10.31 -8.75
C GLY A 35 2.63 -10.40 -9.54
N ARG A 36 3.00 -9.32 -10.24
CA ARG A 36 4.28 -9.25 -10.97
C ARG A 36 5.49 -9.46 -10.06
N LEU A 37 5.48 -8.88 -8.87
CA LEU A 37 6.56 -9.03 -7.90
C LEU A 37 6.65 -10.47 -7.36
N ARG A 38 5.50 -11.14 -7.17
CA ARG A 38 5.43 -12.54 -6.72
C ARG A 38 5.94 -13.51 -7.77
N ASP A 39 5.68 -13.23 -9.04
CA ASP A 39 6.10 -14.05 -10.18
C ASP A 39 7.49 -13.66 -10.71
N LEU A 40 8.18 -12.76 -10.02
CA LEU A 40 9.50 -12.29 -10.43
C LEU A 40 10.51 -13.47 -10.38
N PRO A 41 11.20 -13.77 -11.49
CA PRO A 41 12.20 -14.84 -11.50
C PRO A 41 13.37 -14.55 -10.56
N ASP A 42 13.99 -15.61 -10.01
CA ASP A 42 15.21 -15.49 -9.22
C ASP A 42 16.30 -14.71 -9.98
N GLY A 43 16.96 -13.77 -9.31
CA GLY A 43 18.01 -12.94 -9.89
C GLY A 43 17.53 -11.80 -10.80
N HIS A 44 16.22 -11.58 -10.93
CA HIS A 44 15.71 -10.33 -11.50
C HIS A 44 15.71 -9.21 -10.47
N ASP A 45 16.00 -8.02 -10.97
CA ASP A 45 16.03 -6.80 -10.17
C ASP A 45 14.59 -6.34 -9.83
N PRO A 46 14.20 -6.29 -8.54
CA PRO A 46 12.87 -5.83 -8.14
C PRO A 46 12.74 -4.30 -8.09
N GLU A 47 13.81 -3.52 -8.33
CA GLU A 47 13.86 -2.06 -8.11
C GLU A 47 12.65 -1.32 -8.70
N GLU A 48 12.34 -1.50 -9.98
CA GLU A 48 11.26 -0.78 -10.66
C GLU A 48 9.89 -1.10 -10.05
N GLN A 49 9.63 -2.37 -9.74
CA GLN A 49 8.37 -2.77 -9.11
C GLN A 49 8.26 -2.22 -7.69
N LEU A 50 9.36 -2.19 -6.94
CA LEU A 50 9.40 -1.63 -5.59
C LEU A 50 9.23 -0.11 -5.60
N HIS A 51 9.81 0.60 -6.58
CA HIS A 51 9.60 2.03 -6.79
C HIS A 51 8.12 2.34 -7.04
N PHE A 52 7.49 1.60 -7.95
CA PHE A 52 6.06 1.73 -8.23
C PHE A 52 5.22 1.49 -6.97
N LEU A 53 5.44 0.35 -6.30
CA LEU A 53 4.69 -0.04 -5.09
C LEU A 53 4.89 0.95 -3.95
N ARG A 54 6.08 1.53 -3.80
CA ARG A 54 6.35 2.60 -2.83
C ARG A 54 5.48 3.82 -3.08
N GLY A 55 5.46 4.32 -4.32
CA GLY A 55 4.63 5.48 -4.69
C GLY A 55 3.15 5.21 -4.43
N SER A 56 2.70 4.02 -4.82
CA SER A 56 1.30 3.62 -4.64
C SER A 56 0.90 3.45 -3.17
N ALA A 57 1.77 2.83 -2.37
CA ALA A 57 1.59 2.68 -0.94
C ALA A 57 1.46 4.04 -0.23
N LEU A 58 2.31 5.01 -0.61
CA LEU A 58 2.28 6.35 -0.01
C LEU A 58 0.95 7.05 -0.28
N ASN A 59 0.45 6.97 -1.52
CA ASN A 59 -0.83 7.57 -1.92
C ASN A 59 -2.03 6.97 -1.16
N LEU A 60 -2.01 5.69 -0.78
CA LEU A 60 -3.08 5.10 0.04
C LEU A 60 -2.83 5.23 1.55
N GLY A 61 -1.71 5.84 1.95
CA GLY A 61 -1.31 5.97 3.34
C GLY A 61 -0.73 4.69 3.94
N PHE A 62 -0.35 3.68 3.16
CA PHE A 62 0.25 2.43 3.66
C PHE A 62 1.71 2.64 4.09
N SER A 63 1.94 3.46 5.13
CA SER A 63 3.26 4.02 5.47
C SER A 63 4.34 2.96 5.73
N GLU A 64 3.95 1.82 6.30
CA GLU A 64 4.87 0.73 6.62
C GLU A 64 5.24 -0.07 5.38
N PHE A 65 4.25 -0.42 4.56
CA PHE A 65 4.46 -1.06 3.27
C PHE A 65 5.30 -0.18 2.34
N SER A 66 5.03 1.13 2.30
CA SER A 66 5.85 2.12 1.60
C SER A 66 7.29 2.13 2.09
N GLY A 67 7.51 2.00 3.40
CA GLY A 67 8.85 1.95 3.99
C GLY A 67 9.63 0.70 3.56
N LEU A 68 8.98 -0.46 3.56
CA LEU A 68 9.58 -1.71 3.08
C LEU A 68 9.90 -1.65 1.58
N CYS A 69 8.99 -1.12 0.77
CA CYS A 69 9.24 -0.92 -0.67
C CYS A 69 10.44 -0.01 -0.90
N HIS A 70 10.58 1.07 -0.13
CA HIS A 70 11.71 1.97 -0.23
C HIS A 70 13.05 1.34 0.18
N GLN A 71 13.06 0.54 1.25
CA GLN A 71 14.27 -0.19 1.67
C GLN A 71 14.70 -1.19 0.61
N GLY A 72 13.73 -1.93 0.04
CA GLY A 72 14.00 -2.87 -1.04
C GLY A 72 14.46 -2.18 -2.33
N GLU A 73 13.86 -1.05 -2.69
CA GLU A 73 14.26 -0.19 -3.82
C GLU A 73 15.75 0.22 -3.69
N ILE A 74 16.17 0.69 -2.52
CA ILE A 74 17.56 1.09 -2.26
C ILE A 74 18.51 -0.11 -2.33
N ALA A 75 18.13 -1.25 -1.75
CA ALA A 75 18.96 -2.46 -1.77
C ALA A 75 19.13 -2.98 -3.21
N ALA A 76 18.05 -3.00 -3.98
CA ALA A 76 18.03 -3.39 -5.38
C ALA A 76 18.94 -2.49 -6.23
N ALA A 77 18.80 -1.17 -6.11
CA ALA A 77 19.66 -0.19 -6.78
C ALA A 77 21.15 -0.31 -6.42
N SER A 78 21.45 -0.89 -5.25
CA SER A 78 22.81 -1.16 -4.78
C SER A 78 23.36 -2.52 -5.23
N GLY A 79 22.64 -3.24 -6.10
CA GLY A 79 23.00 -4.57 -6.57
C GLY A 79 22.72 -5.69 -5.55
N GLN A 80 21.88 -5.43 -4.55
CA GLN A 80 21.51 -6.36 -3.48
C GLN A 80 20.04 -6.80 -3.58
N GLY A 81 19.49 -6.85 -4.80
CA GLY A 81 18.09 -7.23 -5.04
C GLY A 81 17.71 -8.60 -4.47
N ASP A 82 18.63 -9.57 -4.54
CA ASP A 82 18.43 -10.92 -3.97
C ASP A 82 18.31 -10.95 -2.44
N ALA A 83 18.74 -9.89 -1.76
CA ALA A 83 18.65 -9.77 -0.29
C ALA A 83 17.34 -9.11 0.16
N VAL A 84 16.49 -8.65 -0.76
CA VAL A 84 15.21 -8.04 -0.42
C VAL A 84 14.25 -9.11 0.10
N ASP A 85 13.67 -8.89 1.29
CA ASP A 85 12.65 -9.78 1.85
C ASP A 85 11.29 -9.57 1.16
N LEU A 86 11.16 -10.13 -0.05
CA LEU A 86 9.91 -10.10 -0.82
C LEU A 86 8.78 -10.78 -0.05
N THR A 87 9.07 -11.85 0.71
CA THR A 87 8.02 -12.56 1.47
C THR A 87 7.45 -11.67 2.58
N GLY A 88 8.30 -10.95 3.31
CA GLY A 88 7.89 -9.98 4.33
C GLY A 88 7.12 -8.81 3.75
N LEU A 89 7.56 -8.29 2.60
CA LEU A 89 6.89 -7.21 1.88
C LEU A 89 5.48 -7.61 1.42
N LEU A 90 5.34 -8.81 0.84
CA LEU A 90 4.03 -9.35 0.42
C LEU A 90 3.08 -9.54 1.60
N ARG A 91 3.56 -10.07 2.74
CA ARG A 91 2.75 -10.19 3.96
C ARG A 91 2.31 -8.83 4.51
N CYS A 92 3.20 -7.83 4.47
CA CYS A 92 2.87 -6.47 4.92
C CYS A 92 1.79 -5.83 4.04
N TYR A 93 1.85 -6.05 2.73
CA TYR A 93 0.80 -5.61 1.81
C TYR A 93 -0.56 -6.23 2.15
N GLU A 94 -0.62 -7.56 2.27
CA GLU A 94 -1.88 -8.28 2.54
C GLU A 94 -2.52 -7.82 3.86
N ALA A 95 -1.70 -7.61 4.90
CA ALA A 95 -2.16 -7.06 6.17
C ALA A 95 -2.67 -5.62 6.04
N SER A 96 -1.95 -4.75 5.31
CA SER A 96 -2.33 -3.35 5.09
C SER A 96 -3.62 -3.25 4.29
N ARG A 97 -3.77 -4.01 3.21
CA ARG A 97 -4.99 -4.08 2.38
C ARG A 97 -6.19 -4.53 3.21
N THR A 98 -6.04 -5.58 4.01
CA THR A 98 -7.12 -6.09 4.88
C THR A 98 -7.56 -5.03 5.90
N ALA A 99 -6.60 -4.39 6.58
CA ALA A 99 -6.88 -3.34 7.55
C ALA A 99 -7.52 -2.10 6.91
N PHE A 100 -7.12 -1.77 5.68
CA PHE A 100 -7.67 -0.65 4.92
C PHE A 100 -9.14 -0.88 4.54
N MET A 101 -9.46 -2.02 3.93
CA MET A 101 -10.84 -2.35 3.55
C MET A 101 -11.78 -2.40 4.77
N GLU A 102 -11.32 -3.00 5.86
CA GLU A 102 -12.09 -3.04 7.10
C GLU A 102 -12.29 -1.64 7.69
N GLY A 103 -11.28 -0.78 7.61
CA GLY A 103 -11.40 0.60 8.07
C GLY A 103 -12.34 1.45 7.24
N LEU A 104 -12.36 1.28 5.91
CA LEU A 104 -13.32 1.95 5.03
C LEU A 104 -14.75 1.49 5.32
N ARG A 105 -14.96 0.18 5.52
CA ARG A 105 -16.26 -0.39 5.91
C ARG A 105 -16.77 0.25 7.21
N GLN A 106 -15.93 0.31 8.23
CA GLN A 106 -16.30 0.92 9.52
C GLN A 106 -16.61 2.41 9.41
N ALA A 107 -15.87 3.16 8.60
CA ALA A 107 -16.11 4.58 8.37
C ALA A 107 -17.47 4.85 7.69
N ARG A 108 -17.93 3.95 6.83
CA ARG A 108 -19.25 4.02 6.17
C ARG A 108 -20.39 3.69 7.13
N GLU A 109 -20.17 2.73 8.04
CA GLU A 109 -21.17 2.30 9.03
C GLU A 109 -21.34 3.31 10.17
N ASN A 110 -20.28 4.02 10.57
CA ASN A 110 -20.28 4.95 11.71
C ASN A 110 -19.62 6.31 11.38
N PRO A 111 -20.23 7.17 10.55
CA PRO A 111 -19.62 8.44 10.11
C PRO A 111 -19.44 9.48 11.24
N GLY A 112 -20.07 9.27 12.41
CA GLY A 112 -20.03 10.19 13.57
C GLY A 112 -19.03 9.82 14.68
N GLN A 113 -18.39 8.66 14.63
CA GLN A 113 -17.32 8.29 15.55
C GLN A 113 -15.98 8.39 14.82
N GLY A 114 -15.38 9.59 14.86
CA GLY A 114 -13.97 9.75 14.53
C GLY A 114 -13.17 8.74 15.33
N ARG A 115 -12.49 7.81 14.64
CA ARG A 115 -11.69 6.77 15.27
C ARG A 115 -10.60 7.45 16.09
N VAL A 116 -10.82 7.50 17.41
CA VAL A 116 -9.76 7.75 18.39
C VAL A 116 -8.70 6.69 18.13
N GLY A 117 -7.48 7.16 17.88
CA GLY A 117 -6.35 6.36 17.44
C GLY A 117 -6.18 5.08 18.26
N VAL A 118 -5.91 3.99 17.55
CA VAL A 118 -5.17 2.88 18.14
C VAL A 118 -3.71 3.33 18.12
N GLY A 119 -3.28 3.89 19.23
CA GLY A 119 -1.91 4.28 19.55
C GLY A 119 -1.75 4.28 21.06
#